data_AF-A0A267M7I7-F1
#
_entry.id   AF-A0A267M7I7-F1
#
_cell.length_a   1.000
_cell.length_b   1.000
_cell.length_c   1.000
_cell.angle_alpha   90.00
_cell.angle_beta   90.00
_cell.angle_gamma   90.00
#
_symmetry.space_group_name_H-M   'P 1'
#
loop_
_entity.id
_entity.type
_entity.pdbx_description
1 polymer ?
#
loop_
_entity_poly.entity_id
_entity_poly.type
_entity_poly.pdbx_seq_one_letter_code
_entity_poly.pdbx_strand_id
1 'polypeptide(L)'
;MKVGIIGASGMAGSAIYKLASENKDLEVTGIVRDKEKAERVLSKDAHLLIGDVLTMDDSLLENFDVIVDAFGTTPEKAKDQVKLAIKLCGLAKNKDIRVI
;
A
#
# COMPACT_ATOMS: atom_id res chain seq x y z
N MET A 1 7.85 10.26 -8.45
CA MET A 1 8.21 9.33 -7.35
C MET A 1 7.13 8.28 -7.23
N LYS A 2 7.50 7.00 -7.21
CA LYS A 2 6.57 5.87 -7.15
C LYS A 2 6.13 5.63 -5.71
N VAL A 3 4.84 5.75 -5.44
CA VAL A 3 4.25 5.63 -4.10
C VAL A 3 3.28 4.46 -4.06
N GLY A 4 3.58 3.45 -3.26
CA GLY A 4 2.68 2.32 -2.98
C GLY A 4 1.92 2.54 -1.68
N ILE A 5 0.58 2.53 -1.71
CA ILE A 5 -0.26 2.71 -0.52
C ILE A 5 -0.90 1.38 -0.15
N ILE A 6 -0.44 0.77 0.94
CA ILE A 6 -1.00 -0.48 1.46
C ILE A 6 -2.35 -0.22 2.12
N GLY A 7 -3.35 -1.04 1.80
CA GLY A 7 -4.69 -0.86 2.37
C GLY A 7 -5.41 0.36 1.80
N ALA A 8 -5.12 0.72 0.54
CA ALA A 8 -5.64 1.93 -0.10
C ALA A 8 -7.18 2.03 -0.11
N SER A 9 -7.92 0.91 -0.06
CA SER A 9 -9.40 0.93 0.03
C SER A 9 -9.96 0.99 1.46
N GLY A 10 -9.10 1.17 2.46
CA GLY A 10 -9.46 1.42 3.86
C GLY A 10 -9.72 2.90 4.16
N MET A 11 -10.13 3.22 5.39
CA MET A 11 -10.45 4.60 5.79
C MET A 11 -9.25 5.55 5.62
N ALA A 12 -8.12 5.22 6.26
CA ALA A 12 -6.90 6.02 6.15
C ALA A 12 -6.31 5.95 4.73
N GLY A 13 -6.17 4.72 4.20
CA GLY A 13 -5.57 4.51 2.88
C GLY A 13 -6.29 5.25 1.75
N SER A 14 -7.61 5.37 1.79
CA SER A 14 -8.37 6.05 0.73
C SER A 14 -8.26 7.56 0.81
N ALA A 15 -8.20 8.13 2.01
CA ALA A 15 -7.93 9.56 2.19
C ALA A 15 -6.52 9.91 1.70
N ILE A 16 -5.52 9.10 2.06
CA ILE A 16 -4.13 9.28 1.63
C ILE A 16 -4.03 9.14 0.11
N TYR A 17 -4.64 8.11 -0.49
CA TYR A 17 -4.61 7.89 -1.94
C TYR A 17 -5.18 9.09 -2.69
N LYS A 18 -6.34 9.61 -2.27
CA LYS A 18 -6.97 10.77 -2.90
C LYS A 18 -6.07 12.00 -2.85
N LEU A 19 -5.56 12.35 -1.67
CA LEU A 19 -4.68 13.51 -1.49
C LEU A 19 -3.37 13.35 -2.26
N ALA A 20 -2.73 12.18 -2.21
CA ALA A 20 -1.49 11.93 -2.91
C ALA A 20 -1.68 11.98 -4.44
N SER A 21 -2.82 11.51 -4.95
CA SER A 21 -3.15 11.50 -6.38
C SER A 21 -3.38 12.90 -6.96
N GLU A 22 -3.63 13.91 -6.13
CA GLU A 22 -3.72 15.32 -6.58
C GLU A 22 -2.34 15.89 -6.95
N ASN A 23 -1.26 15.28 -6.44
CA ASN A 23 0.11 15.69 -6.74
C ASN A 23 0.65 14.97 -7.98
N LYS A 24 0.86 15.72 -9.06
CA LYS A 24 1.32 15.20 -10.36
C LYS A 24 2.75 14.66 -10.35
N ASP A 25 3.56 14.99 -9.35
CA ASP A 25 4.92 14.48 -9.21
C ASP A 25 4.97 13.08 -8.55
N LEU A 26 3.81 12.60 -8.05
CA LEU A 26 3.65 11.29 -7.44
C LEU A 26 2.95 10.32 -8.41
N GLU A 27 3.59 9.16 -8.63
CA GLU A 27 2.99 8.02 -9.32
C GLU A 27 2.39 7.11 -8.25
N VAL A 28 1.13 7.37 -7.91
CA VAL A 28 0.44 6.69 -6.80
C VAL A 28 -0.18 5.37 -7.26
N THR A 29 0.08 4.29 -6.53
CA THR A 29 -0.52 2.97 -6.74
C THR A 29 -1.15 2.48 -5.44
N GLY A 30 -2.42 2.08 -5.50
CA GLY A 30 -3.15 1.49 -4.38
C GLY A 30 -2.92 -0.02 -4.30
N ILE A 31 -2.35 -0.51 -3.20
CA ILE A 31 -2.15 -1.94 -2.95
C ILE A 31 -3.34 -2.48 -2.16
N VAL A 32 -4.12 -3.35 -2.79
CA VAL A 32 -5.43 -3.79 -2.29
C VAL A 32 -5.67 -5.28 -2.50
N ARG A 33 -6.46 -5.90 -1.61
CA ARG A 33 -6.88 -7.31 -1.74
C ARG A 33 -8.14 -7.49 -2.59
N ASP A 34 -9.02 -6.50 -2.57
CA ASP A 34 -10.33 -6.53 -3.23
C ASP A 34 -10.40 -5.40 -4.27
N LYS A 35 -10.36 -5.79 -5.55
CA LYS A 35 -10.38 -4.87 -6.69
C LYS A 35 -11.71 -4.11 -6.79
N GLU A 36 -12.84 -4.80 -6.68
CA GLU A 36 -14.17 -4.20 -6.82
C GLU A 36 -14.46 -3.19 -5.71
N LYS A 37 -14.02 -3.48 -4.48
CA LYS A 37 -14.08 -2.52 -3.38
C LYS A 37 -13.19 -1.31 -3.66
N ALA A 38 -11.96 -1.54 -4.14
CA ALA A 38 -11.02 -0.45 -4.41
C ALA A 38 -11.54 0.50 -5.50
N GLU A 39 -12.06 -0.02 -6.61
CA GLU A 39 -12.63 0.79 -7.69
C GLU A 39 -13.83 1.63 -7.22
N ARG A 40 -14.67 1.10 -6.31
CA ARG A 40 -15.77 1.87 -5.71
C ARG A 40 -15.30 2.98 -4.77
N VAL A 41 -14.22 2.77 -4.03
CA VAL A 41 -13.75 3.69 -2.99
C VAL A 41 -12.82 4.78 -3.55
N LEU A 42 -11.98 4.42 -4.52
CA LEU A 42 -10.90 5.25 -5.05
C LEU A 42 -11.28 5.90 -6.37
N SER A 43 -11.58 5.09 -7.39
CA SER A 43 -12.11 5.45 -8.72
C SER A 43 -12.00 4.20 -9.61
N LYS A 44 -12.79 4.12 -10.70
CA LYS A 44 -12.59 3.09 -11.73
C LYS A 44 -11.23 3.21 -12.45
N ASP A 45 -10.68 4.41 -12.49
CA ASP A 45 -9.40 4.70 -13.14
C ASP A 45 -8.22 4.67 -12.14
N ALA A 46 -8.44 4.16 -10.92
CA ALA A 46 -7.38 4.05 -9.93
C ALA A 46 -6.28 3.09 -10.40
N HIS A 47 -5.02 3.47 -10.18
CA HIS A 47 -3.88 2.57 -10.42
C HIS A 47 -3.78 1.62 -9.23
N LEU A 48 -3.96 0.32 -9.48
CA LEU A 48 -4.08 -0.70 -8.44
C LEU A 48 -3.06 -1.82 -8.63
N LEU A 49 -2.43 -2.22 -7.54
CA LEU A 49 -1.71 -3.49 -7.42
C LEU A 49 -2.56 -4.44 -6.56
N ILE A 50 -3.02 -5.54 -7.17
CA ILE A 50 -3.95 -6.47 -6.51
C ILE A 50 -3.16 -7.61 -5.87
N GLY A 51 -3.32 -7.79 -4.56
CA GLY A 51 -2.68 -8.88 -3.82
C GLY A 51 -2.78 -8.73 -2.32
N ASP A 52 -2.44 -9.81 -1.60
CA ASP A 52 -2.21 -9.75 -0.16
C ASP A 52 -0.75 -9.36 0.09
N VAL A 53 -0.55 -8.20 0.70
CA VAL A 53 0.78 -7.65 1.00
C VAL A 53 1.61 -8.57 1.89
N LEU A 54 0.98 -9.42 2.71
CA LEU A 54 1.68 -10.34 3.59
C LEU A 54 2.34 -11.49 2.82
N THR A 55 1.80 -11.87 1.66
CA THR A 55 2.24 -13.05 0.90
C THR A 55 2.75 -12.71 -0.51
N MET A 56 2.52 -11.50 -1.00
CA MET A 56 3.00 -11.09 -2.32
C MET A 56 4.52 -11.04 -2.38
N ASP A 57 5.04 -11.24 -3.58
CA ASP A 57 6.47 -11.17 -3.87
C ASP A 57 7.03 -9.79 -3.53
N ASP A 58 8.13 -9.77 -2.77
CA ASP A 58 8.83 -8.56 -2.34
C ASP A 58 9.29 -7.72 -3.54
N SER A 59 9.65 -8.36 -4.67
CA SER A 59 10.06 -7.67 -5.90
C SER A 59 9.00 -6.74 -6.47
N LEU A 60 7.72 -6.96 -6.18
CA LEU A 60 6.65 -6.04 -6.55
C LEU A 60 6.70 -4.74 -5.73
N LEU A 61 6.99 -4.88 -4.43
CA LEU A 61 7.10 -3.77 -3.48
C LEU A 61 8.41 -2.99 -3.66
N GLU A 62 9.46 -3.65 -4.12
CA GLU A 62 10.75 -3.02 -4.42
C GLU A 62 10.70 -2.01 -5.59
N ASN A 63 9.61 -1.97 -6.36
CA ASN A 63 9.44 -1.00 -7.44
C ASN A 63 9.00 0.39 -6.97
N PHE A 64 8.72 0.57 -5.68
CA PHE A 64 8.27 1.84 -5.11
C PHE A 64 9.42 2.57 -4.41
N ASP A 65 9.47 3.88 -4.58
CA ASP A 65 10.40 4.75 -3.82
C ASP A 65 9.87 4.96 -2.38
N VAL A 66 8.54 4.99 -2.24
CA VAL A 66 7.84 5.18 -0.96
C VAL A 66 6.75 4.13 -0.80
N ILE A 67 6.69 3.49 0.37
CA ILE A 67 5.59 2.63 0.77
C ILE A 67 4.91 3.26 1.98
N VAL A 68 3.60 3.51 1.86
CA VAL A 68 2.75 4.00 2.94
C VAL A 68 1.98 2.84 3.54
N ASP A 69 2.21 2.57 4.83
CA ASP A 69 1.50 1.53 5.56
C ASP A 69 0.19 2.08 6.14
N ALA A 70 -0.92 1.87 5.42
CA ALA A 70 -2.27 2.07 5.94
C ALA A 70 -3.01 0.74 6.16
N PHE A 71 -2.28 -0.32 6.53
CA PHE A 71 -2.83 -1.65 6.74
C PHE A 71 -3.81 -1.69 7.92
N GLY A 72 -5.08 -1.95 7.59
CA GLY A 72 -6.13 -2.23 8.57
C GLY A 72 -6.33 -3.72 8.76
N THR A 73 -6.37 -4.17 10.01
CA THR A 73 -6.69 -5.55 10.38
C THR A 73 -7.65 -5.60 11.57
N THR A 74 -8.28 -6.76 11.81
CA THR A 74 -9.15 -6.97 12.97
C THR A 74 -8.33 -7.35 14.21
N PRO A 75 -8.86 -7.19 15.43
CA PRO A 75 -8.14 -7.52 16.66
C PRO A 75 -7.61 -8.97 16.70
N GLU A 76 -8.37 -9.93 16.17
CA GLU A 76 -7.99 -11.35 16.10
C GLU A 76 -6.73 -11.58 15.24
N LYS A 77 -6.47 -10.64 14.32
CA LYS A 77 -5.34 -10.65 13.39
C LYS A 77 -4.30 -9.58 13.71
N ALA A 78 -4.26 -9.07 14.94
CA ALA A 78 -3.30 -8.03 15.34
C ALA A 78 -1.83 -8.42 15.07
N LYS A 79 -1.49 -9.71 15.13
CA LYS A 79 -0.14 -10.21 14.78
C LYS A 79 0.28 -9.90 13.35
N ASP A 80 -0.67 -9.69 12.43
CA ASP A 80 -0.37 -9.37 11.04
C ASP A 80 0.23 -7.96 10.90
N GLN A 81 -0.05 -7.04 11.82
CA GLN A 81 0.64 -5.74 11.88
C GLN A 81 2.16 -5.93 12.08
N VAL A 82 2.54 -6.80 13.00
CA VAL A 82 3.95 -7.09 13.30
C VAL A 82 4.62 -7.79 12.11
N LYS A 83 3.93 -8.74 11.47
CA LYS A 83 4.45 -9.41 10.27
C LYS A 83 4.72 -8.42 9.14
N LEU A 84 3.77 -7.50 8.90
CA LEU A 84 3.93 -6.49 7.86
C LEU A 84 5.08 -5.55 8.18
N ALA A 85 5.17 -5.06 9.42
CA ALA A 85 6.27 -4.19 9.85
C ALA A 85 7.65 -4.86 9.64
N ILE A 86 7.79 -6.14 10.00
CA ILE A 86 9.04 -6.89 9.76
C ILE A 86 9.38 -6.96 8.27
N LYS A 87 8.40 -7.27 7.42
CA LYS A 87 8.57 -7.32 5.96
C LYS A 87 9.01 -5.94 5.41
N LEU A 88 8.32 -4.86 5.79
CA LEU A 88 8.61 -3.51 5.33
C LEU A 88 9.98 -3.01 5.81
N CYS A 89 10.36 -3.27 7.07
CA CYS A 89 11.70 -2.97 7.55
C CYS A 89 12.78 -3.78 6.82
N GLY A 90 12.48 -5.03 6.45
CA GLY A 90 13.37 -5.85 5.61
C GLY A 90 13.61 -5.23 4.23
N LEU A 91 12.55 -4.76 3.57
CA LEU A 91 12.62 -4.07 2.29
C LEU A 91 13.46 -2.78 2.38
N ALA A 92 13.14 -1.92 3.35
CA ALA A 92 13.84 -0.64 3.55
C ALA A 92 15.30 -0.79 3.98
N LYS A 93 15.69 -1.94 4.55
CA LYS A 93 17.09 -2.22 4.89
C LYS A 93 17.94 -2.53 3.64
N ASN A 94 17.33 -3.18 2.64
CA ASN A 94 18.05 -3.72 1.49
C ASN A 94 17.98 -2.81 0.26
N LYS A 95 17.06 -1.84 0.26
CA LYS A 95 16.77 -0.94 -0.86
C LYS A 95 16.57 0.48 -0.34
N ASP A 96 16.75 1.47 -1.20
CA ASP A 96 16.48 2.87 -0.90
C ASP A 96 14.97 3.17 -0.96
N ILE A 97 14.21 2.52 -0.06
CA ILE A 97 12.76 2.62 0.04
C ILE A 97 12.41 3.31 1.34
N ARG A 98 11.63 4.38 1.25
CA ARG A 98 11.08 5.04 2.43
C ARG A 98 9.77 4.40 2.84
N VAL A 99 9.69 3.94 4.09
CA VAL A 99 8.44 3.45 4.69
C VAL A 99 7.84 4.55 5.56
N ILE A 100 6.55 4.83 5.40
CA ILE A 100 5.77 5.85 6.13
C ILE A 100 4.58 5.20 6.82
#